data_AF-A0AAX4HNW9-F1
#
_entry.id   AF-A0AAX4HNW9-F1
#
_cell.length_a   1.000
_cell.length_b   1.000
_cell.length_c   1.000
_cell.angle_alpha   90.00
_cell.angle_beta   90.00
_cell.angle_gamma   90.00
#
_symmetry.space_group_name_H-M   'P 1'
#
loop_
_entity.id
_entity.type
_entity.pdbx_description
1 polymer ?
#
loop_
_entity_poly.entity_id
_entity_poly.type
_entity_poly.pdbx_seq_one_letter_code
_entity_poly.pdbx_strand_id
1 'polypeptide(L)'
;MILFLVLFLTGMVQADAPHYWNQLTEIKDRHEFYANNENIVKPKDSWQTLFSVAYTDRELHQMKDCVYYRVPGVEAGMLKIKTVSALESCDKHILEPGEKDWSGIKSLQFSTSADSLQLSMSLPEYRSEKWALEIQNKFVKPTPKMHSSSVDAKAPRMIYLAPKKDLPFKFEATVLKAGTLCHDINEDCEEVKPSICSQCPEGWYEIPNGCSKGPKYCGRQVCGLKNQPACRRGMEWQRSEGPFECRVDSSFAYCAKGLQVHCEGKLAYCR
;
A
#
# COMPACT_ATOMS: atom_id res chain seq x y z
N MET A 1 30.24 -56.69 -25.38
CA MET A 1 29.57 -56.03 -24.23
C MET A 1 29.35 -54.57 -24.61
N ILE A 2 28.26 -54.28 -25.34
CA ILE A 2 27.95 -52.94 -25.84
C ILE A 2 27.08 -52.28 -24.79
N LEU A 3 27.65 -51.30 -24.08
CA LEU A 3 26.99 -50.49 -23.07
C LEU A 3 26.09 -49.48 -23.81
N PHE A 4 24.79 -49.78 -23.90
CA PHE A 4 23.79 -48.85 -24.42
C PHE A 4 23.57 -47.73 -23.40
N LEU A 5 24.26 -46.61 -23.60
CA LEU A 5 24.07 -45.38 -22.86
C LEU A 5 22.78 -44.72 -23.37
N VAL A 6 21.63 -45.10 -22.81
CA VAL A 6 20.35 -44.46 -23.10
C VAL A 6 20.35 -43.09 -22.41
N LEU A 7 20.81 -42.07 -23.15
CA LEU A 7 20.60 -40.66 -22.84
C LEU A 7 19.08 -40.39 -22.90
N PHE A 8 18.40 -40.56 -21.77
CA PHE A 8 17.08 -39.97 -21.53
C PHE A 8 17.26 -38.45 -21.51
N LEU A 9 17.19 -37.82 -22.68
CA LEU A 9 16.89 -36.40 -22.81
C LEU A 9 15.45 -36.21 -22.31
N THR A 10 15.28 -36.11 -20.99
CA THR A 10 14.05 -35.61 -20.39
C THR A 10 13.94 -34.14 -20.79
N GLY A 11 13.29 -33.89 -21.92
CA GLY A 11 12.90 -32.54 -22.31
C GLY A 11 12.04 -31.97 -21.20
N MET A 12 12.56 -30.96 -20.50
CA MET A 12 11.73 -30.14 -19.62
C MET A 12 10.70 -29.45 -20.51
N VAL A 13 9.47 -29.96 -20.50
CA VAL A 13 8.35 -29.27 -21.12
C VAL A 13 8.12 -28.01 -20.30
N GLN A 14 8.56 -26.89 -20.84
CA GLN A 14 8.35 -25.59 -20.24
C GLN A 14 6.92 -25.19 -20.55
N ALA A 15 6.02 -25.37 -19.58
CA ALA A 15 4.67 -24.82 -19.68
C ALA A 15 4.80 -23.28 -19.69
N ASP A 16 4.34 -22.66 -20.77
CA ASP A 16 4.43 -21.21 -20.93
C ASP A 16 3.47 -20.52 -19.96
N ALA A 17 4.02 -19.64 -19.13
CA ALA A 17 3.22 -18.70 -18.36
C ALA A 17 2.35 -17.84 -19.31
N PRO A 18 1.24 -17.25 -18.83
CA PRO A 18 0.45 -16.36 -19.66
C PRO A 18 1.33 -15.28 -20.30
N HIS A 19 1.37 -15.21 -21.64
CA HIS A 19 2.32 -14.35 -22.37
C HIS A 19 2.31 -12.87 -21.96
N TYR A 20 1.20 -12.38 -21.40
CA TYR A 20 1.07 -10.98 -20.97
C TYR A 20 1.72 -10.69 -19.60
N TRP A 21 2.12 -11.71 -18.83
CA TRP A 21 2.87 -11.52 -17.58
C TRP A 21 4.28 -10.98 -17.82
N ASN A 22 4.75 -10.90 -19.06
CA ASN A 22 5.99 -10.21 -19.40
C ASN A 22 5.91 -8.68 -19.17
N GLN A 23 4.70 -8.12 -19.00
CA GLN A 23 4.46 -6.70 -18.73
C GLN A 23 4.16 -6.40 -17.25
N LEU A 24 4.52 -7.33 -16.35
CA LEU A 24 4.24 -7.24 -14.92
C LEU A 24 4.81 -5.96 -14.31
N THR A 25 3.96 -5.22 -13.59
CA THR A 25 4.36 -3.99 -12.89
C THR A 25 4.61 -4.23 -11.41
N GLU A 26 3.76 -5.04 -10.76
CA GLU A 26 3.84 -5.26 -9.33
C GLU A 26 3.24 -6.63 -8.93
N ILE A 27 3.82 -7.26 -7.90
CA ILE A 27 3.22 -8.42 -7.23
C ILE A 27 2.61 -7.96 -5.92
N LYS A 28 1.29 -8.09 -5.77
CA LYS A 28 0.50 -7.71 -4.60
C LYS A 28 -0.11 -8.94 -3.91
N ASP A 29 -0.82 -8.69 -2.80
CA ASP A 29 -1.68 -9.64 -2.10
C ASP A 29 -1.00 -11.00 -1.82
N ARG A 30 0.28 -10.95 -1.43
CA ARG A 30 1.10 -12.15 -1.17
C ARG A 30 0.60 -12.86 0.08
N HIS A 31 0.44 -14.17 -0.01
CA HIS A 31 0.11 -14.98 1.15
C HIS A 31 1.23 -14.93 2.20
N GLU A 32 0.90 -14.52 3.43
CA GLU A 32 1.88 -14.25 4.49
C GLU A 32 2.72 -15.48 4.89
N PHE A 33 2.14 -16.68 4.79
CA PHE A 33 2.74 -17.91 5.31
C PHE A 33 3.65 -18.68 4.32
N TYR A 34 3.68 -18.31 3.04
CA TYR A 34 4.34 -19.13 1.99
C TYR A 34 5.47 -18.41 1.25
N ALA A 35 6.23 -17.57 1.94
CA ALA A 35 7.26 -16.74 1.32
C ALA A 35 8.57 -17.49 0.92
N ASN A 36 8.80 -18.70 1.45
CA ASN A 36 10.15 -19.33 1.46
C ASN A 36 10.28 -20.60 0.58
N ASN A 37 9.58 -20.68 -0.54
CA ASN A 37 9.61 -21.88 -1.41
C ASN A 37 9.19 -23.17 -0.68
N GLU A 38 8.36 -23.03 0.36
CA GLU A 38 7.83 -24.16 1.11
C GLU A 38 6.63 -24.79 0.37
N ASN A 39 6.45 -26.09 0.53
CA ASN A 39 5.29 -26.78 -0.02
C ASN A 39 4.01 -26.31 0.67
N ILE A 40 3.04 -25.85 -0.12
CA ILE A 40 1.73 -25.46 0.37
C ILE A 40 0.88 -26.70 0.61
N VAL A 41 0.83 -27.17 1.87
CA VAL A 41 0.17 -28.43 2.25
C VAL A 41 -1.06 -28.24 3.14
N LYS A 42 -1.34 -27.02 3.61
CA LYS A 42 -2.43 -26.74 4.56
C LYS A 42 -3.12 -25.39 4.29
N PRO A 43 -4.35 -25.18 4.78
CA PRO A 43 -5.30 -26.25 5.11
C PRO A 43 -5.65 -27.06 3.85
N LYS A 44 -5.92 -28.36 4.02
CA LYS A 44 -6.28 -29.24 2.89
C LYS A 44 -7.66 -28.89 2.33
N ASP A 45 -7.86 -29.11 1.04
CA ASP A 45 -9.09 -28.83 0.29
C ASP A 45 -9.59 -27.37 0.32
N SER A 46 -8.79 -26.44 0.85
CA SER A 46 -9.15 -25.02 0.91
C SER A 46 -8.59 -24.24 -0.27
N TRP A 47 -9.37 -23.29 -0.78
CA TRP A 47 -8.88 -22.25 -1.69
C TRP A 47 -8.08 -21.19 -0.93
N GLN A 48 -6.95 -20.81 -1.49
CA GLN A 48 -6.08 -19.75 -0.97
C GLN A 48 -5.62 -18.84 -2.11
N THR A 49 -5.61 -17.54 -1.86
CA THR A 49 -4.97 -16.56 -2.73
C THR A 49 -3.46 -16.64 -2.52
N LEU A 50 -2.69 -16.99 -3.55
CA LEU A 50 -1.23 -17.08 -3.45
C LEU A 50 -0.57 -15.71 -3.54
N PHE A 51 -0.91 -15.00 -4.62
CA PHE A 51 -0.45 -13.67 -4.93
C PHE A 51 -1.33 -13.10 -6.05
N SER A 52 -1.25 -11.78 -6.25
CA SER A 52 -1.83 -11.12 -7.41
C SER A 52 -0.76 -10.42 -8.24
N VAL A 53 -0.94 -10.45 -9.55
CA VAL A 53 -0.03 -9.89 -10.55
C VAL A 53 -0.71 -8.70 -11.20
N ALA A 54 -0.25 -7.48 -10.90
CA ALA A 54 -0.80 -6.28 -11.51
C ALA A 54 -0.10 -5.97 -12.84
N TYR A 55 -0.88 -5.55 -13.83
CA TYR A 55 -0.40 -5.13 -15.15
C TYR A 55 -1.35 -4.10 -15.77
N THR A 56 -0.90 -3.50 -16.87
CA THR A 56 -1.71 -2.56 -17.65
C THR A 56 -2.08 -3.25 -18.97
N ASP A 57 -3.37 -3.30 -19.28
CA ASP A 57 -3.83 -3.91 -20.52
C ASP A 57 -3.55 -3.00 -21.75
N ARG A 58 -4.02 -3.43 -22.92
CA ARG A 58 -3.84 -2.66 -24.18
C ARG A 58 -4.64 -1.36 -24.20
N GLU A 59 -5.68 -1.25 -23.38
CA GLU A 59 -6.56 -0.09 -23.27
C GLU A 59 -6.14 0.85 -22.14
N LEU A 60 -4.98 0.60 -21.52
CA LEU A 60 -4.43 1.34 -20.38
C LEU A 60 -5.24 1.19 -19.09
N HIS A 61 -6.11 0.18 -19.00
CA HIS A 61 -6.76 -0.18 -17.76
C HIS A 61 -5.79 -0.93 -16.85
N GLN A 62 -5.81 -0.60 -15.57
CA GLN A 62 -5.07 -1.34 -14.56
C GLN A 62 -5.85 -2.60 -14.21
N MET A 63 -5.28 -3.74 -14.59
CA MET A 63 -5.83 -5.06 -14.33
C MET A 63 -4.92 -5.80 -13.36
N LYS A 64 -5.45 -6.83 -12.71
CA LYS A 64 -4.63 -7.79 -11.98
C LYS A 64 -5.12 -9.21 -12.15
N ASP A 65 -4.17 -10.13 -12.22
CA ASP A 65 -4.42 -11.56 -12.20
C ASP A 65 -4.29 -12.07 -10.77
N CYS A 66 -5.40 -12.51 -10.21
CA CYS A 66 -5.43 -13.19 -8.93
C CYS A 66 -5.15 -14.68 -9.15
N VAL A 67 -4.09 -15.18 -8.52
CA VAL A 67 -3.69 -16.59 -8.62
C VAL A 67 -4.17 -17.32 -7.38
N TYR A 68 -5.11 -18.23 -7.57
CA TYR A 68 -5.68 -19.03 -6.48
C TYR A 68 -5.22 -20.47 -6.58
N TYR A 69 -4.97 -21.08 -5.43
CA TYR A 69 -4.61 -22.47 -5.32
C TYR A 69 -5.52 -23.17 -4.31
N ARG A 70 -6.13 -24.27 -4.76
CA ARG A 70 -6.80 -25.24 -3.89
C ARG A 70 -5.78 -26.27 -3.45
N VAL A 71 -5.53 -26.30 -2.15
CA VAL A 71 -4.56 -27.24 -1.57
C VAL A 71 -5.07 -28.66 -1.65
N PRO A 72 -4.24 -29.62 -2.10
CA PRO A 72 -4.64 -31.01 -2.23
C PRO A 72 -5.06 -31.61 -0.89
N GLY A 73 -6.15 -32.36 -0.90
CA GLY A 73 -6.70 -33.05 0.26
C GLY A 73 -7.29 -34.38 -0.15
N VAL A 74 -8.63 -34.45 -0.23
CA VAL A 74 -9.34 -35.58 -0.84
C VAL A 74 -9.19 -35.53 -2.36
N GLU A 75 -9.31 -34.33 -2.92
CA GLU A 75 -9.13 -34.09 -4.35
C GLU A 75 -7.70 -33.60 -4.64
N ALA A 76 -7.27 -33.80 -5.88
CA ALA A 76 -6.00 -33.25 -6.34
C ALA A 76 -6.06 -31.71 -6.32
N GLY A 77 -4.90 -31.08 -6.10
CA GLY A 77 -4.82 -29.62 -6.07
C GLY A 77 -5.18 -29.01 -7.42
N MET A 78 -5.65 -27.77 -7.35
CA MET A 78 -6.08 -27.01 -8.53
C MET A 78 -5.54 -25.59 -8.44
N LEU A 79 -4.88 -25.13 -9.48
CA LEU A 79 -4.48 -23.75 -9.64
C LEU A 79 -5.44 -23.08 -10.62
N LYS A 80 -5.90 -21.88 -10.31
CA LYS A 80 -6.68 -21.08 -11.25
C LYS A 80 -6.23 -19.63 -11.25
N ILE A 81 -6.42 -18.98 -12.39
CA ILE A 81 -6.14 -17.57 -12.58
C ILE A 81 -7.43 -16.86 -12.95
N LYS A 82 -7.70 -15.74 -12.26
CA LYS A 82 -8.83 -14.86 -12.56
C LYS A 82 -8.32 -13.45 -12.78
N THR A 83 -8.67 -12.88 -13.92
CA THR A 83 -8.42 -11.47 -14.24
C THR A 83 -9.49 -10.60 -13.59
N VAL A 84 -9.10 -9.60 -12.82
CA VAL A 84 -10.01 -8.64 -12.16
C VAL A 84 -9.47 -7.22 -12.29
N SER A 85 -10.30 -6.22 -11.97
CA SER A 85 -9.85 -4.83 -11.90
C SER A 85 -8.79 -4.66 -10.80
N ALA A 86 -7.75 -3.84 -11.02
CA ALA A 86 -6.70 -3.63 -10.04
C ALA A 86 -7.19 -3.06 -8.69
N LEU A 87 -8.37 -2.40 -8.68
CA LEU A 87 -9.00 -1.83 -7.49
C LEU A 87 -9.83 -2.85 -6.69
N GLU A 88 -10.23 -3.96 -7.30
CA GLU A 88 -11.06 -4.98 -6.65
C GLU A 88 -10.21 -5.92 -5.79
N SER A 89 -10.79 -6.49 -4.73
CA SER A 89 -10.08 -7.49 -3.91
C SER A 89 -10.21 -8.88 -4.53
N CYS A 90 -9.10 -9.63 -4.57
CA CYS A 90 -9.09 -11.02 -5.04
C CYS A 90 -10.03 -11.92 -4.22
N ASP A 91 -10.18 -11.66 -2.92
CA ASP A 91 -10.95 -12.53 -2.03
C ASP A 91 -12.43 -12.65 -2.42
N LYS A 92 -12.97 -11.63 -3.10
CA LYS A 92 -14.36 -11.64 -3.60
C LYS A 92 -14.57 -12.68 -4.71
N HIS A 93 -13.53 -13.02 -5.46
CA HIS A 93 -13.60 -13.87 -6.65
C HIS A 93 -13.01 -15.27 -6.42
N ILE A 94 -12.66 -15.62 -5.18
CA ILE A 94 -12.01 -16.89 -4.85
C ILE A 94 -12.86 -18.12 -5.18
N LEU A 95 -14.19 -18.00 -5.14
CA LEU A 95 -15.12 -19.10 -5.46
C LEU A 95 -15.58 -19.10 -6.92
N GLU A 96 -15.29 -18.03 -7.67
CA GLU A 96 -15.67 -17.93 -9.07
C GLU A 96 -14.79 -18.83 -9.96
N PRO A 97 -15.30 -19.31 -11.10
CA PRO A 97 -14.48 -20.05 -12.06
C PRO A 97 -13.35 -19.17 -12.61
N GLY A 98 -12.17 -19.78 -12.74
CA GLY A 98 -11.01 -19.13 -13.35
C GLY A 98 -11.18 -19.02 -14.87
N GLU A 99 -10.42 -18.11 -15.48
CA GLU A 99 -10.29 -18.06 -16.94
C GLU A 99 -9.35 -19.16 -17.44
N LYS A 100 -8.41 -19.57 -16.58
CA LYS A 100 -7.48 -20.67 -16.81
C LYS A 100 -7.34 -21.49 -15.55
N ASP A 101 -7.51 -22.80 -15.70
CA ASP A 101 -7.48 -23.76 -14.60
C ASP A 101 -6.48 -24.90 -14.92
N TRP A 102 -5.68 -25.28 -13.93
CA TRP A 102 -4.78 -26.43 -13.97
C TRP A 102 -5.12 -27.36 -12.81
N SER A 103 -5.56 -28.57 -13.13
CA SER A 103 -5.94 -29.59 -12.15
C SER A 103 -4.88 -30.69 -12.01
N GLY A 104 -5.02 -31.54 -11.00
CA GLY A 104 -4.12 -32.68 -10.79
C GLY A 104 -2.83 -32.34 -10.03
N ILE A 105 -2.71 -31.15 -9.45
CA ILE A 105 -1.49 -30.68 -8.81
C ILE A 105 -1.29 -31.40 -7.47
N LYS A 106 -0.18 -32.14 -7.32
CA LYS A 106 0.18 -32.85 -6.09
C LYS A 106 0.80 -31.95 -5.04
N SER A 107 1.63 -31.01 -5.46
CA SER A 107 2.25 -30.01 -4.59
C SER A 107 2.62 -28.78 -5.39
N LEU A 108 2.55 -27.63 -4.73
CA LEU A 108 2.91 -26.35 -5.28
C LEU A 108 3.85 -25.64 -4.31
N GLN A 109 4.91 -25.07 -4.86
CA GLN A 109 5.84 -24.17 -4.19
C GLN A 109 5.89 -22.89 -4.99
N PHE A 110 6.00 -21.75 -4.31
CA PHE A 110 6.36 -20.52 -4.97
C PHE A 110 7.43 -19.78 -4.18
N SER A 111 8.28 -19.08 -4.91
CA SER A 111 9.28 -18.20 -4.35
C SER A 111 9.13 -16.83 -4.99
N THR A 112 9.02 -15.79 -4.17
CA THR A 112 9.02 -14.41 -4.64
C THR A 112 10.31 -13.73 -4.21
N SER A 113 10.98 -13.09 -5.15
CA SER A 113 12.04 -12.13 -4.86
C SER A 113 11.55 -10.72 -5.19
N ALA A 114 12.43 -9.72 -5.09
CA ALA A 114 12.12 -8.38 -5.57
C ALA A 114 11.88 -8.33 -7.09
N ASP A 115 12.49 -9.27 -7.83
CA ASP A 115 12.69 -9.16 -9.27
C ASP A 115 12.17 -10.38 -10.03
N SER A 116 11.83 -11.44 -9.32
CA SER A 116 11.45 -12.71 -9.92
C SER A 116 10.35 -13.39 -9.12
N LEU A 117 9.40 -13.97 -9.83
CA LEU A 117 8.45 -14.93 -9.29
C LEU A 117 8.75 -16.29 -9.90
N GLN A 118 8.94 -17.30 -9.06
CA GLN A 118 9.05 -18.69 -9.52
C GLN A 118 7.92 -19.50 -8.90
N LEU A 119 7.19 -20.23 -9.73
CA LEU A 119 6.16 -21.18 -9.35
C LEU A 119 6.63 -22.57 -9.78
N SER A 120 6.71 -23.51 -8.86
CA SER A 120 7.06 -24.90 -9.15
C SER A 120 5.90 -25.80 -8.77
N MET A 121 5.39 -26.54 -9.74
CA MET A 121 4.25 -27.44 -9.60
C MET A 121 4.69 -28.88 -9.84
N SER A 122 4.26 -29.79 -8.97
CA SER A 122 4.42 -31.22 -9.17
C SER A 122 3.08 -31.82 -9.59
N LEU A 123 3.06 -32.44 -10.76
CA LEU A 123 1.90 -33.07 -11.37
C LEU A 123 1.93 -34.60 -11.12
N PRO A 124 0.89 -35.35 -11.53
CA PRO A 124 0.92 -36.80 -11.51
C PRO A 124 2.05 -37.33 -12.43
N GLU A 125 2.39 -38.61 -12.29
CA GLU A 125 3.43 -39.26 -13.12
C GLU A 125 4.84 -38.66 -13.02
N TYR A 126 5.18 -38.02 -11.89
CA TYR A 126 6.50 -37.40 -11.66
C TYR A 126 6.84 -36.28 -12.64
N ARG A 127 5.83 -35.68 -13.29
CA ARG A 127 6.02 -34.48 -14.11
C ARG A 127 6.12 -33.27 -13.20
N SER A 128 7.07 -32.39 -13.49
CA SER A 128 7.23 -31.12 -12.80
C SER A 128 7.18 -29.99 -13.81
N GLU A 129 6.41 -28.95 -13.51
CA GLU A 129 6.38 -27.73 -14.29
C GLU A 129 6.94 -26.58 -13.45
N LYS A 130 7.73 -25.72 -14.10
CA LYS A 130 8.32 -24.54 -13.47
C LYS A 130 8.00 -23.31 -14.30
N TRP A 131 7.33 -22.35 -13.70
CA TRP A 131 7.14 -21.02 -14.27
C TRP A 131 8.13 -20.07 -13.61
N ALA A 132 8.90 -19.36 -14.42
CA ALA A 132 9.82 -18.33 -13.97
C ALA A 132 9.48 -17.03 -14.69
N LEU A 133 9.23 -15.98 -13.91
CA LEU A 133 8.78 -14.69 -14.38
C LEU A 133 9.75 -13.64 -13.87
N GLU A 134 10.30 -12.85 -14.78
CA GLU A 134 11.15 -11.72 -14.45
C GLU A 134 10.32 -10.44 -14.49
N ILE A 135 10.37 -9.67 -13.41
CA ILE A 135 9.66 -8.40 -13.29
C ILE A 135 10.49 -7.33 -13.96
N GLN A 136 10.21 -7.06 -15.25
CA GLN A 136 10.99 -6.12 -16.03
C GLN A 136 10.77 -4.66 -15.62
N ASN A 137 9.58 -4.33 -15.12
CA ASN A 137 9.24 -2.97 -14.69
C ASN A 137 9.49 -2.78 -13.20
N LYS A 138 10.77 -2.78 -12.80
CA LYS A 138 11.13 -1.91 -11.69
C LYS A 138 10.80 -0.49 -12.13
N PHE A 139 9.66 0.02 -11.72
CA PHE A 139 9.63 1.43 -11.33
C PHE A 139 10.59 1.51 -10.14
N VAL A 140 11.90 1.50 -10.43
CA VAL A 140 12.88 2.21 -9.61
C VAL A 140 12.23 3.56 -9.53
N LYS A 141 11.53 3.88 -8.43
CA LYS A 141 11.05 5.23 -8.18
C LYS A 141 12.29 6.04 -8.46
N PRO A 142 12.40 6.73 -9.62
CA PRO A 142 13.68 7.28 -10.01
C PRO A 142 13.93 8.24 -8.86
N THR A 143 14.95 7.96 -8.03
CA THR A 143 15.36 8.90 -7.00
C THR A 143 15.49 10.19 -7.77
N PRO A 144 14.63 11.20 -7.52
CA PRO A 144 14.45 12.29 -8.46
C PRO A 144 15.82 12.89 -8.65
N LYS A 145 16.46 12.56 -9.78
CA LYS A 145 17.70 13.19 -10.13
C LYS A 145 17.21 14.57 -10.50
N MET A 146 17.53 15.55 -9.66
CA MET A 146 17.49 16.93 -10.09
C MET A 146 18.41 16.96 -11.32
N HIS A 147 17.83 16.79 -12.51
CA HIS A 147 18.42 17.34 -13.70
C HIS A 147 18.50 18.82 -13.37
N SER A 148 19.72 19.31 -13.20
CA SER A 148 20.01 20.73 -13.23
C SER A 148 19.35 21.22 -14.52
N SER A 149 18.15 21.77 -14.38
CA SER A 149 17.43 22.34 -15.50
C SER A 149 18.37 23.36 -16.10
N SER A 150 18.40 23.35 -17.43
CA SER A 150 19.30 24.02 -18.34
C SER A 150 19.25 25.55 -18.19
N VAL A 151 19.63 26.06 -17.02
CA VAL A 151 19.78 27.47 -16.64
C VAL A 151 21.26 27.85 -16.59
N ASP A 152 22.16 26.98 -17.06
CA ASP A 152 23.50 27.37 -17.50
C ASP A 152 23.51 27.94 -18.95
N ALA A 153 22.36 27.97 -19.63
CA ALA A 153 22.19 28.63 -20.92
C ALA A 153 21.55 30.02 -20.76
N LYS A 154 22.35 31.01 -20.38
CA LYS A 154 22.17 32.45 -20.68
C LYS A 154 20.79 33.10 -20.35
N ALA A 155 20.26 32.91 -19.15
CA ALA A 155 19.26 33.85 -18.62
C ALA A 155 19.98 35.02 -17.91
N PRO A 156 19.51 36.29 -18.06
CA PRO A 156 20.11 37.44 -17.40
C PRO A 156 20.11 37.18 -15.89
N ARG A 157 21.27 37.46 -15.27
CA ARG A 157 21.59 37.25 -13.84
C ARG A 157 20.40 37.56 -12.91
N MET A 158 19.53 36.58 -12.71
CA MET A 158 18.69 36.55 -11.53
C MET A 158 19.63 36.24 -10.40
N ILE A 159 19.86 37.24 -9.56
CA ILE A 159 20.59 37.14 -8.30
C ILE A 159 19.78 36.17 -7.43
N TYR A 160 20.00 34.87 -7.60
CA TYR A 160 19.77 33.96 -6.51
C TYR A 160 20.82 34.32 -5.48
N LEU A 161 20.37 34.96 -4.40
CA LEU A 161 21.11 35.04 -3.15
C LEU A 161 21.33 33.61 -2.67
N ALA A 162 22.35 32.93 -3.23
CA ALA A 162 22.87 31.72 -2.68
C ALA A 162 23.30 32.05 -1.24
N PRO A 163 22.82 31.33 -0.23
CA PRO A 163 23.30 31.54 1.13
C PRO A 163 24.82 31.30 1.09
N LYS A 164 25.56 32.36 1.42
CA LYS A 164 27.01 32.32 1.66
C LYS A 164 27.29 31.09 2.53
N LYS A 165 28.15 30.18 2.06
CA LYS A 165 28.59 28.97 2.80
C LYS A 165 29.22 29.27 4.17
N ASP A 166 29.50 30.54 4.46
CA ASP A 166 30.14 31.00 5.70
C ASP A 166 29.28 32.01 6.47
N LEU A 167 27.95 31.97 6.34
CA LEU A 167 27.10 32.60 7.35
C LEU A 167 26.89 31.58 8.47
N PRO A 168 27.34 31.84 9.70
CA PRO A 168 26.98 31.05 10.87
C PRO A 168 25.50 31.31 11.18
N PHE A 169 24.60 30.84 10.33
CA PHE A 169 23.19 30.78 10.65
C PHE A 169 23.02 29.59 11.60
N LYS A 170 23.29 29.83 12.87
CA LYS A 170 22.67 29.05 13.95
C LYS A 170 21.17 29.26 13.79
N PHE A 171 20.51 28.40 13.02
CA PHE A 171 19.10 28.12 13.25
C PHE A 171 19.06 27.42 14.61
N GLU A 172 19.01 28.22 15.68
CA GLU A 172 18.36 27.77 16.90
C GLU A 172 16.90 27.60 16.51
N ALA A 173 16.56 26.46 15.91
CA ALA A 173 15.19 26.06 15.69
C ALA A 173 14.56 26.03 17.08
N THR A 174 13.80 27.07 17.40
CA THR A 174 13.18 27.22 18.71
C THR A 174 12.20 26.07 18.85
N VAL A 175 12.60 25.06 19.63
CA VAL A 175 11.79 23.88 19.87
C VAL A 175 10.48 24.34 20.50
N LEU A 176 9.36 24.09 19.82
CA LEU A 176 8.06 24.50 20.31
C LEU A 176 7.67 23.64 21.52
N LYS A 177 7.15 24.27 22.57
CA LYS A 177 6.65 23.57 23.76
C LYS A 177 5.35 22.83 23.44
N ALA A 178 5.11 21.69 24.10
CA ALA A 178 3.83 21.00 24.02
C ALA A 178 2.67 21.95 24.40
N GLY A 179 1.55 21.86 23.69
CA GLY A 179 0.40 22.74 23.77
C GLY A 179 0.49 24.01 22.92
N THR A 180 1.62 24.30 22.27
CA THR A 180 1.76 25.51 21.44
C THR A 180 1.07 25.35 20.09
N LEU A 181 0.32 26.37 19.64
CA LEU A 181 -0.32 26.43 18.33
C LEU A 181 0.74 26.56 17.22
N CYS A 182 0.89 25.50 16.42
CA CYS A 182 1.89 25.40 15.35
C CYS A 182 1.31 25.64 13.94
N HIS A 183 -0.02 25.63 13.79
CA HIS A 183 -0.71 25.94 12.55
C HIS A 183 -2.11 26.44 12.90
N ASP A 184 -2.51 27.57 12.31
CA ASP A 184 -3.77 28.22 12.63
C ASP A 184 -4.63 28.41 11.39
N ILE A 185 -5.90 28.04 11.51
CA ILE A 185 -6.91 28.13 10.45
C ILE A 185 -8.09 28.87 11.04
N ASN A 186 -8.51 29.95 10.38
CA ASN A 186 -9.67 30.72 10.83
C ASN A 186 -10.99 29.98 10.61
N GLU A 187 -12.06 30.66 10.98
CA GLU A 187 -13.43 30.18 10.85
C GLU A 187 -13.89 30.02 9.39
N ASP A 188 -13.27 30.76 8.47
CA ASP A 188 -13.55 30.74 7.03
C ASP A 188 -12.67 29.72 6.28
N CYS A 189 -11.97 28.86 7.03
CA CYS A 189 -11.08 27.83 6.50
C CYS A 189 -9.85 28.36 5.74
N GLU A 190 -9.42 29.57 6.03
CA GLU A 190 -8.21 30.21 5.52
C GLU A 190 -7.05 30.07 6.51
N GLU A 191 -5.84 29.89 5.98
CA GLU A 191 -4.62 29.74 6.78
C GLU A 191 -4.17 31.09 7.31
N VAL A 192 -4.37 31.34 8.61
CA VAL A 192 -3.94 32.58 9.30
C VAL A 192 -2.45 32.52 9.63
N LYS A 193 -1.97 31.33 9.99
CA LYS A 193 -0.59 31.10 10.39
C LYS A 193 -0.02 29.89 9.67
N PRO A 194 1.11 30.04 8.94
CA PRO A 194 1.73 28.95 8.21
C PRO A 194 2.15 27.81 9.13
N SER A 195 2.08 26.58 8.63
CA SER A 195 2.42 25.39 9.42
C SER A 195 3.90 25.33 9.79
N ILE A 196 4.20 25.52 11.08
CA ILE A 196 5.52 25.31 11.69
C ILE A 196 5.58 24.05 12.56
N CYS A 197 4.64 23.12 12.38
CA CYS A 197 4.49 21.92 13.20
C CYS A 197 5.65 20.92 13.09
N SER A 198 6.56 21.09 12.13
CA SER A 198 7.83 20.35 12.05
C SER A 198 8.78 20.65 13.21
N GLN A 199 8.56 21.76 13.93
CA GLN A 199 9.36 22.18 15.09
C GLN A 199 8.86 21.57 16.42
N CYS A 200 7.80 20.75 16.40
CA CYS A 200 7.29 20.07 17.59
C CYS A 200 8.07 18.75 17.82
N PRO A 201 8.77 18.58 18.95
CA PRO A 201 9.61 17.40 19.19
C PRO A 201 8.79 16.11 19.41
N GLU A 202 7.56 16.24 19.91
CA GLU A 202 6.67 15.11 20.22
C GLU A 202 5.59 14.87 19.16
N GLY A 203 5.70 15.51 18.00
CA GLY A 203 4.65 15.53 16.98
C GLY A 203 3.58 16.60 17.25
N TRP A 204 2.44 16.46 16.59
CA TRP A 204 1.32 17.40 16.67
C TRP A 204 -0.01 16.66 16.62
N TYR A 205 -1.06 17.30 17.13
CA TYR A 205 -2.43 16.83 17.03
C TYR A 205 -3.34 17.94 16.49
N GLU A 206 -4.43 17.53 15.84
CA GLU A 206 -5.39 18.42 15.20
C GLU A 206 -6.69 18.44 15.99
N ILE A 207 -7.26 19.63 16.20
CA ILE A 207 -8.56 19.80 16.83
C ILE A 207 -9.60 20.15 15.74
N PRO A 208 -10.72 19.42 15.61
CA PRO A 208 -11.79 19.77 14.68
C PRO A 208 -12.33 21.19 14.96
N ASN A 209 -12.41 22.05 13.93
CA ASN A 209 -12.84 23.46 14.04
C ASN A 209 -13.93 23.90 13.06
N GLY A 210 -14.47 23.01 12.22
CA GLY A 210 -15.42 23.39 11.17
C GLY A 210 -14.96 23.00 9.78
N CYS A 211 -13.65 22.98 9.59
CA CYS A 211 -13.01 22.93 8.28
C CYS A 211 -12.48 21.55 7.91
N SER A 212 -12.12 21.40 6.64
CA SER A 212 -11.42 20.22 6.12
C SER A 212 -10.04 20.01 6.78
N LYS A 213 -9.48 21.05 7.40
CA LYS A 213 -8.28 21.01 8.24
C LYS A 213 -8.51 21.90 9.45
N GLY A 214 -8.22 21.40 10.64
CA GLY A 214 -8.27 22.16 11.88
C GLY A 214 -6.94 22.78 12.29
N PRO A 215 -6.94 23.64 13.33
CA PRO A 215 -5.73 24.11 13.98
C PRO A 215 -4.94 22.94 14.55
N LYS A 216 -3.61 23.06 14.52
CA LYS A 216 -2.69 22.04 15.01
C LYS A 216 -1.89 22.55 16.19
N TYR A 217 -1.73 21.69 17.18
CA TYR A 217 -1.02 21.97 18.42
C TYR A 217 0.14 20.99 18.57
N CYS A 218 1.27 21.47 19.07
CA CYS A 218 2.41 20.61 19.38
C CYS A 218 2.08 19.68 20.55
N GLY A 219 2.45 18.41 20.44
CA GLY A 219 2.29 17.43 21.51
C GLY A 219 1.97 16.05 20.94
N ARG A 220 2.01 15.05 21.83
CA ARG A 220 1.60 13.69 21.47
C ARG A 220 0.13 13.69 21.05
N GLN A 221 -0.22 12.79 20.14
CA GLN A 221 -1.60 12.61 19.68
C GLN A 221 -2.46 12.00 20.79
N VAL A 222 -2.90 12.86 21.72
CA VAL A 222 -3.80 12.52 22.82
C VAL A 222 -5.11 13.24 22.55
N CYS A 223 -6.08 12.52 21.98
CA CYS A 223 -7.43 13.00 21.75
C CYS A 223 -8.44 11.97 22.25
N GLY A 224 -9.69 12.39 22.48
CA GLY A 224 -10.80 11.51 22.85
C GLY A 224 -10.90 11.15 24.33
N LEU A 225 -9.94 11.53 25.18
CA LEU A 225 -9.96 11.27 26.63
C LEU A 225 -10.67 12.40 27.40
N LYS A 226 -11.02 12.16 28.67
CA LYS A 226 -11.68 13.15 29.53
C LYS A 226 -10.81 14.40 29.67
N ASN A 227 -11.41 15.58 29.45
CA ASN A 227 -10.76 16.89 29.41
C ASN A 227 -9.66 17.04 28.35
N GLN A 228 -9.71 16.23 27.28
CA GLN A 228 -8.83 16.32 26.12
C GLN A 228 -9.63 16.70 24.86
N PRO A 229 -8.99 17.21 23.79
CA PRO A 229 -9.67 17.51 22.54
C PRO A 229 -10.32 16.25 21.96
N ALA A 230 -11.46 16.41 21.30
CA ALA A 230 -12.11 15.31 20.59
C ALA A 230 -11.28 14.87 19.38
N CYS A 231 -11.21 13.56 19.13
CA CYS A 231 -10.53 13.04 17.95
C CYS A 231 -11.35 13.31 16.70
N ARG A 232 -10.70 13.67 15.60
CA ARG A 232 -11.35 13.76 14.29
C ARG A 232 -11.71 12.36 13.79
N ARG A 233 -12.97 12.14 13.42
CA ARG A 233 -13.40 10.91 12.72
C ARG A 233 -12.94 10.97 11.26
N GLY A 234 -12.46 9.85 10.73
CA GLY A 234 -12.03 9.74 9.33
C GLY A 234 -13.14 10.15 8.35
N MET A 235 -12.75 10.69 7.20
CA MET A 235 -13.67 11.22 6.17
C MET A 235 -14.70 10.18 5.68
N GLU A 236 -14.37 8.89 5.75
CA GLU A 236 -15.23 7.80 5.29
C GLU A 236 -16.55 7.65 6.07
N TRP A 237 -16.62 8.20 7.29
CA TRP A 237 -17.85 8.18 8.11
C TRP A 237 -18.82 9.33 7.83
N GLN A 238 -18.50 10.25 6.91
CA GLN A 238 -19.31 11.42 6.62
C GLN A 238 -20.32 11.12 5.50
N ARG A 239 -21.61 11.04 5.84
CA ARG A 239 -22.71 10.94 4.85
C ARG A 239 -23.07 12.29 4.20
N SER A 240 -22.47 13.39 4.65
CA SER A 240 -22.76 14.75 4.21
C SER A 240 -21.50 15.60 4.23
N GLU A 241 -21.18 16.25 3.11
CA GLU A 241 -20.03 17.18 2.94
C GLU A 241 -20.22 18.53 3.66
N GLY A 242 -21.10 18.60 4.66
CA GLY A 242 -21.41 19.84 5.38
C GLY A 242 -20.23 20.33 6.22
N PRO A 243 -20.11 21.65 6.44
CA PRO A 243 -19.14 22.19 7.38
C PRO A 243 -19.38 21.61 8.77
N PHE A 244 -18.30 21.36 9.53
CA PHE A 244 -18.45 20.85 10.88
C PHE A 244 -19.14 21.89 11.76
N GLU A 245 -20.34 21.55 12.23
CA GLU A 245 -20.96 22.27 13.32
C GLU A 245 -20.63 21.56 14.63
N CYS A 246 -20.13 22.34 15.60
CA CYS A 246 -19.86 21.82 16.93
C CYS A 246 -21.20 21.55 17.64
N ARG A 247 -21.68 20.31 17.50
CA ARG A 247 -22.88 19.76 18.15
C ARG A 247 -22.46 18.55 18.98
N VAL A 248 -23.20 18.26 20.05
CA VAL A 248 -22.93 17.14 20.97
C VAL A 248 -22.87 15.79 20.21
N ASP A 249 -23.65 15.65 19.14
CA ASP A 249 -23.70 14.46 18.29
C ASP A 249 -22.99 14.63 16.94
N SER A 250 -22.01 15.54 16.87
CA SER A 250 -21.32 15.81 15.61
C SER A 250 -20.57 14.58 15.11
N SER A 251 -20.90 14.16 13.88
CA SER A 251 -20.32 12.99 13.20
C SER A 251 -18.83 13.13 12.90
N PHE A 252 -18.25 14.31 13.08
CA PHE A 252 -16.84 14.59 12.78
C PHE A 252 -15.92 14.43 13.99
N ALA A 253 -16.48 14.37 15.21
CA ALA A 253 -15.73 14.30 16.45
C ALA A 253 -16.02 12.98 17.20
N TYR A 254 -15.00 12.43 17.83
CA TYR A 254 -15.07 11.20 18.61
C TYR A 254 -14.47 11.40 20.00
N CYS A 255 -15.23 10.97 21.01
CA CYS A 255 -14.80 10.84 22.39
C CYS A 255 -14.88 9.37 22.81
N ALA A 256 -14.04 8.98 23.77
CA ALA A 256 -14.04 7.64 24.32
C ALA A 256 -15.40 7.30 24.96
N LYS A 257 -15.67 5.99 25.09
CA LYS A 257 -16.94 5.49 25.61
C LYS A 257 -17.28 6.11 26.97
N GLY A 258 -18.46 6.72 27.06
CA GLY A 258 -18.96 7.36 28.29
C GLY A 258 -18.65 8.86 28.42
N LEU A 259 -17.96 9.45 27.43
CA LEU A 259 -17.71 10.89 27.34
C LEU A 259 -18.56 11.51 26.22
N GLN A 260 -18.96 12.76 26.39
CA GLN A 260 -19.71 13.52 25.39
C GLN A 260 -18.86 14.64 24.80
N VAL A 261 -19.13 14.99 23.54
CA VAL A 261 -18.50 16.14 22.89
C VAL A 261 -19.11 17.41 23.49
N HIS A 262 -18.27 18.24 24.11
CA HIS A 262 -18.60 19.57 24.58
C HIS A 262 -17.88 20.61 23.72
N CYS A 263 -18.61 21.67 23.37
CA CYS A 263 -18.13 22.70 22.46
C CYS A 263 -17.73 23.95 23.24
N GLU A 264 -16.47 24.33 23.14
CA GLU A 264 -15.96 25.60 23.64
C GLU A 264 -15.66 26.48 22.43
N GLY A 265 -16.66 27.27 22.02
CA GLY A 265 -16.65 27.93 20.70
C GLY A 265 -16.80 26.91 19.58
N LYS A 266 -15.88 26.92 18.60
CA LYS A 266 -15.83 25.94 17.50
C LYS A 266 -14.94 24.73 17.78
N LEU A 267 -14.30 24.67 18.95
CA LEU A 267 -13.41 23.57 19.35
C LEU A 267 -14.20 22.52 20.12
N ALA A 268 -13.97 21.25 19.75
CA ALA A 268 -14.60 20.10 20.39
C ALA A 268 -13.68 19.47 21.44
N TYR A 269 -14.19 19.34 22.67
CA TYR A 269 -13.54 18.68 23.80
C TYR A 269 -14.38 17.53 24.31
N CYS A 270 -13.76 16.55 24.97
CA CYS A 270 -14.47 15.42 25.58
C CYS A 270 -14.65 15.66 27.08
N ARG A 271 -15.89 15.65 27.56
CA ARG A 271 -16.23 15.80 28.99
C ARG A 271 -17.05 14.63 29.51
#